data_AF-A0AAP6BBQ4-F1
#
_entry.id   AF-A0AAP6BBQ4-F1
#
_cell.length_a   1.000
_cell.length_b   1.000
_cell.length_c   1.000
_cell.angle_alpha   90.00
_cell.angle_beta   90.00
_cell.angle_gamma   90.00
#
_symmetry.space_group_name_H-M   'P 1'
#
loop_
_entity.id
_entity.type
_entity.pdbx_description
1 polymer ?
#
loop_
_entity_poly.entity_id
_entity_poly.type
_entity_poly.pdbx_seq_one_letter_code
_entity_poly.pdbx_strand_id
1 'polypeptide(L)' 'MLVASATRTEARLRIATWITGFYNGRQLHSVCGYQSPIDYEHDHQANSVLELAA' A
#
# COMPACT_ATOMS: atom_id res chain seq x y z
N MET A 1 10.92 16.19 -11.02
CA MET A 1 12.22 15.67 -11.49
C MET A 1 12.47 14.34 -10.79
N LEU A 2 12.35 13.22 -11.51
CA LEU A 2 12.68 11.89 -10.97
C LEU A 2 14.19 11.70 -11.06
N VAL A 3 14.84 11.41 -9.93
CA VAL A 3 16.27 11.05 -9.90
C VAL A 3 16.40 9.60 -10.37
N ALA A 4 17.16 9.38 -11.43
CA ALA A 4 17.47 8.04 -11.93
C ALA A 4 18.33 7.27 -10.92
N SER A 5 18.03 5.99 -10.73
CA SER A 5 18.85 5.09 -9.90
C SER A 5 20.01 4.54 -10.70
N ALA A 6 21.23 4.65 -10.16
CA ALA A 6 22.46 4.26 -10.86
C ALA A 6 22.66 2.74 -10.90
N THR A 7 22.03 2.00 -9.98
CA THR A 7 22.15 0.54 -9.89
C THR A 7 20.80 -0.13 -9.67
N ARG A 8 20.72 -1.43 -9.98
CA ARG A 8 19.53 -2.25 -9.71
C ARG A 8 19.20 -2.33 -8.22
N THR A 9 20.21 -2.33 -7.36
CA THR A 9 20.04 -2.34 -5.90
C THR A 9 19.39 -1.04 -5.42
N GLU A 10 19.88 0.10 -5.91
CA GLU A 10 19.30 1.41 -5.57
C GLU A 10 17.87 1.54 -6.07
N ALA A 11 17.57 1.08 -7.28
CA ALA A 11 16.21 1.09 -7.82
C ALA A 11 15.25 0.28 -6.95
N ARG A 12 15.66 -0.92 -6.51
CA ARG A 12 14.86 -1.77 -5.61
C ARG A 12 14.63 -1.09 -4.27
N LEU A 13 15.67 -0.50 -3.69
CA LEU A 13 15.55 0.21 -2.42
C LEU A 13 14.57 1.38 -2.54
N ARG A 14 14.69 2.19 -3.59
CA ARG A 14 13.79 3.32 -3.84
C ARG A 14 12.33 2.88 -3.99
N ILE A 15 12.07 1.80 -4.72
CA ILE A 15 10.73 1.23 -4.87
C ILE A 15 10.20 0.77 -3.51
N ALA A 16 10.99 -0.01 -2.76
CA ALA A 16 10.58 -0.50 -1.44
C ALA A 16 10.26 0.66 -0.49
N THR A 17 11.12 1.67 -0.42
CA THR A 17 10.90 2.88 0.39
C THR A 17 9.64 3.63 -0.01
N TRP A 18 9.36 3.76 -1.32
CA TRP A 18 8.15 4.43 -1.77
C TRP A 18 6.89 3.61 -1.45
N ILE A 19 6.93 2.29 -1.65
CA ILE A 19 5.80 1.40 -1.35
C ILE A 19 5.44 1.46 0.13
N THR A 20 6.42 1.30 1.02
CA THR A 20 6.18 1.22 2.47
C THR A 20 6.02 2.58 3.12
N GLY A 21 6.77 3.59 2.68
CA GLY A 21 6.77 4.92 3.29
C GLY A 21 5.65 5.84 2.80
N PHE A 22 5.10 5.57 1.61
CA PHE A 22 4.07 6.42 1.01
C PHE A 22 2.88 5.62 0.48
N TYR A 23 3.08 4.72 -0.48
CA TYR A 23 1.97 4.12 -1.22
C TYR A 23 0.98 3.38 -0.32
N ASN A 24 1.45 2.38 0.44
CA ASN A 24 0.58 1.49 1.20
C ASN A 24 -0.27 2.21 2.24
N GLY A 25 0.24 3.28 2.86
CA GLY A 25 -0.45 3.96 3.98
C GLY A 25 -1.01 5.35 3.67
N ARG A 26 -0.77 5.91 2.48
CA ARG A 26 -1.21 7.29 2.15
C ARG A 26 -1.85 7.44 0.78
N GLN A 27 -1.48 6.63 -0.20
CA GLN A 27 -2.04 6.76 -1.54
C GLN A 27 -3.48 6.26 -1.55
N LEU A 28 -4.45 7.14 -1.80
CA LEU A 28 -5.85 6.75 -1.92
C LEU A 28 -6.12 6.16 -3.31
N HIS A 29 -6.96 5.12 -3.36
CA HIS A 29 -7.33 4.44 -4.60
C HIS A 29 -8.85 4.32 -4.75
N SER A 30 -9.40 4.66 -5.91
CA SER A 30 -10.86 4.62 -6.16
C SER A 30 -11.43 3.20 -6.04
N VAL A 31 -10.70 2.19 -6.52
CA VAL A 31 -11.03 0.75 -6.34
C VAL A 31 -11.08 0.35 -4.86
N CYS A 32 -10.29 0.98 -4.00
CA CYS A 32 -10.30 0.77 -2.54
C CYS A 32 -11.28 1.72 -1.83
N GLY A 33 -12.32 2.20 -2.50
CA GLY A 33 -13.29 3.12 -1.89
C GLY A 33 -12.68 4.45 -1.42
N TYR A 34 -11.62 4.92 -2.07
CA TYR A 34 -10.81 6.07 -1.64
C TYR A 34 -10.10 5.88 -0.30
N GLN A 35 -9.79 4.64 0.09
CA GLN A 35 -8.92 4.32 1.22
C GLN A 35 -7.48 4.06 0.74
N SER A 36 -6.53 4.10 1.70
CA SER A 36 -5.19 3.59 1.44
C SER A 36 -5.22 2.06 1.35
N PRO A 37 -4.27 1.42 0.64
CA PRO A 37 -4.21 -0.03 0.55
C PRO A 37 -4.24 -0.75 1.91
N ILE A 38 -3.47 -0.26 2.90
CA ILE A 38 -3.46 -0.85 4.25
C ILE A 38 -4.82 -0.73 4.95
N ASP A 39 -5.47 0.43 4.84
CA ASP A 39 -6.76 0.63 5.52
C ASP A 39 -7.84 -0.26 4.89
N TYR A 40 -7.84 -0.37 3.57
CA TYR A 40 -8.73 -1.26 2.84
C TYR A 40 -8.53 -2.73 3.25
N GLU A 41 -7.28 -3.19 3.34
CA GLU A 41 -6.97 -4.57 3.76
C GLU A 41 -7.42 -4.84 5.20
N HIS A 42 -7.19 -3.90 6.13
CA HIS A 42 -7.64 -4.02 7.51
C HIS A 42 -9.17 -4.11 7.62
N ASP A 43 -9.89 -3.22 6.93
CA ASP A 43 -11.36 -3.24 6.93
C ASP A 43 -11.90 -4.53 6.31
N HIS A 44 -11.28 -5.00 5.22
CA HIS A 44 -11.67 -6.25 4.57
C HIS A 44 -11.45 -7.46 5.48
N GLN A 45 -10.34 -7.50 6.21
CA GLN A 45 -10.05 -8.55 7.20
C GLN A 45 -11.03 -8.49 8.38
N ALA A 46 -11.30 -7.31 8.92
CA ALA A 46 -12.25 -7.13 10.02
C ALA A 46 -13.65 -7.62 9.64
N ASN A 47 -14.11 -7.30 8.43
CA ASN A 47 -15.39 -7.75 7.90
C ASN A 47 -15.41 -9.27 7.70
N SER A 48 -14.34 -9.85 7.16
CA SER A 48 -14.22 -11.30 6.97
C SER A 48 -14.29 -12.05 8.30
N VAL A 49 -13.65 -11.52 9.34
CA VAL A 49 -13.69 -12.09 10.70
C VAL A 49 -15.09 -12.00 11.29
N LEU A 50 -15.78 -10.88 11.12
CA LEU A 50 -17.15 -10.70 11.59
C LEU A 50 -18.10 -11.70 10.92
N GLU A 51 -17.99 -11.91 9.60
CA GLU A 51 -18.80 -12.88 8.86
C GLU A 51 -18.59 -14.33 9.32
N LEU A 52 -17.36 -14.70 9.68
CA LEU A 52 -17.06 -16.04 10.21
C LEU A 52 -17.61 -16.28 11.62
N ALA A 53 -17.89 -15.22 12.37
CA ALA A 53 -18.35 -15.29 13.76
C ALA A 53 -19.88 -15.24 13.92
N ALA A 54 -20.62 -15.01 12.83
CA ALA A 54 -22.08 -14.92 12.77
C ALA A 54 -22.72 -16.25 12.32
#